data_AF-A0A5K0X090-F1
#
_entry.id   AF-A0A5K0X090-F1
#
_cell.length_a   1.000
_cell.length_b   1.000
_cell.length_c   1.000
_cell.angle_alpha   90.00
_cell.angle_beta   90.00
_cell.angle_gamma   90.00
#
_symmetry.space_group_name_H-M   'P 1'
#
loop_
_entity.id
_entity.type
_entity.pdbx_description
1 polymer ?
#
loop_
_entity_poly.entity_id
_entity_poly.type
_entity_poly.pdbx_seq_one_letter_code
_entity_poly.pdbx_strand_id
1 'polypeptide(L)'
;RIIFNFCKNEAQAVTKCSALILNTFEDLEHYVLDAIRARMPRVYTVGHLVKLSQSVAVNGATAIKSNLWKEEGSCLEWLDEQGEALFVYVNFGSITVMSRQQLVEFAWGLANRNYPFLWVIRPDLVKGEAALPPPEFLAETRDRGRLAS
;
A
#
# COMPACT_ATOMS: atom_id res chain seq x y z
N ARG A 1 18.50 -4.79 9.06
CA ARG A 1 18.91 -6.08 9.69
C ARG A 1 17.80 -6.68 10.57
N ILE A 2 17.08 -5.89 11.37
CA ILE A 2 16.00 -6.39 12.25
C ILE A 2 14.89 -7.11 11.46
N ILE A 3 14.24 -6.44 10.49
CA ILE A 3 13.14 -7.04 9.69
C ILE A 3 13.60 -8.30 8.96
N PHE A 4 14.77 -8.28 8.35
CA PHE A 4 15.31 -9.46 7.64
C PHE A 4 15.46 -10.67 8.58
N ASN A 5 16.03 -10.47 9.77
CA ASN A 5 16.18 -11.55 10.75
C ASN A 5 14.83 -12.04 11.26
N PHE A 6 13.89 -11.13 11.51
CA PHE A 6 12.52 -11.47 11.87
C PHE A 6 11.89 -12.36 10.79
N CYS A 7 11.85 -11.91 9.53
CA CYS A 7 11.26 -12.67 8.43
C CYS A 7 11.92 -14.05 8.25
N LYS A 8 13.24 -14.15 8.41
CA LYS A 8 13.96 -15.44 8.35
C LYS A 8 13.51 -16.39 9.47
N ASN A 9 13.40 -15.89 10.70
CA ASN A 9 13.02 -16.69 11.86
C ASN A 9 11.55 -17.15 11.73
N GLU A 10 10.65 -16.25 11.35
CA GLU A 10 9.24 -16.57 11.13
C GLU A 10 9.07 -17.62 10.03
N ALA A 11 9.77 -17.47 8.89
CA ALA A 11 9.73 -18.46 7.80
C ALA A 11 10.16 -19.87 8.25
N GLN A 12 11.10 -19.97 9.19
CA GLN A 12 11.48 -21.26 9.78
C GLN A 12 10.42 -21.77 10.76
N ALA A 13 9.87 -20.89 11.60
CA ALA A 13 8.85 -21.23 12.59
C ALA A 13 7.55 -21.74 11.95
N VAL A 14 7.19 -21.18 10.78
CA VAL A 14 6.01 -21.54 10.00
C VAL A 14 5.92 -23.05 9.71
N THR A 15 7.06 -23.75 9.55
CA THR A 15 7.07 -25.21 9.35
C THR A 15 6.59 -26.04 10.54
N LYS A 16 6.49 -25.43 11.72
CA LYS A 16 6.03 -26.05 12.96
C LYS A 16 4.54 -25.77 13.23
N CYS A 17 3.90 -24.94 12.43
CA CYS A 17 2.50 -24.57 12.60
C CYS A 17 1.57 -25.69 12.11
N SER A 18 0.40 -25.83 12.75
CA SER A 18 -0.62 -26.81 12.35
C SER A 18 -1.30 -26.46 11.02
N ALA A 19 -1.32 -25.17 10.67
CA ALA A 19 -1.86 -24.64 9.43
C ALA A 19 -1.29 -23.24 9.16
N LEU A 20 -1.35 -22.82 7.89
CA LEU A 20 -1.01 -21.49 7.44
C LEU A 20 -2.26 -20.82 6.83
N ILE A 21 -2.56 -19.59 7.25
CA ILE A 21 -3.64 -18.79 6.69
C ILE A 21 -3.02 -17.58 5.97
N LEU A 22 -3.31 -17.43 4.69
CA LEU A 22 -2.75 -16.40 3.82
C LEU A 22 -3.85 -15.52 3.25
N ASN A 23 -3.65 -14.20 3.28
CA ASN A 23 -4.51 -13.24 2.59
C ASN A 23 -4.15 -13.17 1.09
N THR A 24 -4.41 -14.27 0.38
CA THR A 24 -4.24 -14.43 -1.06
C THR A 24 -5.30 -15.40 -1.60
N PHE A 25 -5.28 -15.70 -2.89
CA PHE A 25 -6.17 -16.65 -3.55
C PHE A 25 -5.45 -17.38 -4.69
N GLU A 26 -5.98 -18.53 -5.11
CA GLU A 26 -5.32 -19.43 -6.08
C GLU A 26 -4.93 -18.73 -7.38
N ASP A 27 -5.88 -18.04 -8.01
CA ASP A 27 -5.67 -17.41 -9.33
C ASP A 27 -4.56 -16.33 -9.30
N LEU A 28 -4.20 -15.80 -8.12
CA LEU A 28 -3.12 -14.82 -7.98
C LEU A 28 -1.74 -15.48 -7.85
N GLU A 29 -1.64 -16.60 -7.13
CA GLU A 29 -0.34 -17.14 -6.66
C GLU A 29 -0.23 -18.68 -6.72
N HIS A 30 -0.95 -19.36 -7.61
CA HIS A 30 -1.05 -20.83 -7.63
C HIS A 30 0.31 -21.55 -7.57
N TYR A 31 1.31 -21.13 -8.37
CA TYR A 31 2.64 -21.74 -8.34
C TYR A 31 3.34 -21.61 -6.97
N VAL A 32 3.16 -20.48 -6.29
CA VAL A 32 3.75 -20.24 -4.97
C VAL A 32 3.01 -21.08 -3.92
N LEU A 33 1.68 -21.13 -4.00
CA LEU A 33 0.85 -21.91 -3.10
C LEU A 33 1.15 -23.41 -3.20
N ASP A 34 1.34 -23.94 -4.41
CA ASP A 34 1.74 -25.32 -4.65
C ASP A 34 3.11 -25.64 -4.02
N ALA A 35 4.08 -24.73 -4.19
CA ALA A 35 5.40 -24.87 -3.58
C ALA A 35 5.34 -24.85 -2.04
N ILE A 36 4.46 -24.03 -1.45
CA ILE A 36 4.24 -24.01 0.00
C ILE A 36 3.55 -25.31 0.45
N ARG A 37 2.52 -25.76 -0.27
CA ARG A 37 1.75 -26.98 0.04
C ARG A 37 2.59 -28.24 0.02
N ALA A 38 3.58 -28.30 -0.88
CA ALA A 38 4.56 -29.39 -0.92
C ALA A 38 5.36 -29.54 0.38
N ARG A 39 5.52 -28.44 1.15
CA ARG A 39 6.20 -28.44 2.46
C ARG A 39 5.21 -28.47 3.63
N MET A 40 3.99 -27.98 3.42
CA MET A 40 3.00 -27.78 4.47
C MET A 40 1.58 -27.97 3.89
N PRO A 41 0.96 -29.15 4.04
CA PRO A 41 -0.27 -29.46 3.31
C PRO A 41 -1.48 -28.60 3.69
N ARG A 42 -1.50 -28.02 4.91
CA ARG A 42 -2.63 -27.25 5.44
C ARG A 42 -2.44 -25.74 5.22
N VAL A 43 -2.69 -25.30 3.99
CA VAL A 43 -2.68 -23.88 3.60
C VAL A 43 -4.09 -23.43 3.24
N TYR A 44 -4.57 -22.37 3.90
CA TYR A 44 -5.86 -21.74 3.64
C TYR A 44 -5.65 -20.34 3.05
N THR A 45 -6.19 -20.12 1.87
CA THR A 45 -6.16 -18.84 1.16
C THR A 45 -7.49 -18.12 1.40
N VAL A 46 -7.48 -17.06 2.20
CA VAL A 46 -8.70 -16.34 2.64
C VAL A 46 -8.81 -14.94 2.01
N GLY A 47 -8.00 -14.65 0.98
CA GLY A 47 -8.01 -13.36 0.30
C GLY A 47 -9.22 -13.19 -0.62
N HIS A 48 -9.69 -11.97 -0.88
CA HIS A 48 -9.14 -10.68 -0.45
C HIS A 48 -9.82 -10.19 0.85
N LEU A 49 -9.08 -10.14 1.97
CA LEU A 49 -9.65 -9.81 3.29
C LEU A 49 -10.36 -8.44 3.32
N VAL A 50 -9.96 -7.47 2.48
CA VAL A 50 -10.65 -6.17 2.41
C VAL A 50 -12.07 -6.30 1.85
N LYS A 51 -12.32 -7.20 0.90
CA LYS A 51 -13.69 -7.45 0.40
C LYS A 51 -14.52 -8.17 1.46
N LEU A 52 -13.89 -9.10 2.19
CA LEU A 52 -14.55 -9.82 3.27
C LEU A 52 -14.95 -8.87 4.41
N SER A 53 -14.09 -7.93 4.82
CA SER A 53 -14.40 -6.98 5.89
C SER A 53 -15.59 -6.07 5.53
N GLN A 54 -15.69 -5.63 4.28
CA GLN A 54 -16.85 -4.86 3.78
C GLN A 54 -18.16 -5.68 3.89
N SER A 55 -18.12 -6.97 3.50
CA SER A 55 -19.31 -7.84 3.59
C SER A 55 -19.76 -8.11 5.04
N VAL A 56 -18.81 -8.22 5.97
CA VAL A 56 -19.09 -8.46 7.40
C VAL A 56 -19.69 -7.22 8.05
N ALA A 57 -19.21 -6.03 7.68
CA ALA A 57 -19.76 -4.76 8.15
C ALA A 57 -21.23 -4.55 7.74
N VAL A 58 -21.64 -5.03 6.56
CA VAL A 58 -23.03 -4.97 6.08
C VAL A 58 -23.96 -5.88 6.89
N ASN A 59 -23.45 -6.98 7.47
CA ASN A 59 -24.24 -7.95 8.22
C ASN A 59 -24.42 -7.61 9.72
N GLY A 60 -24.23 -6.34 10.11
CA GLY A 60 -24.50 -5.86 11.46
C GLY A 60 -23.44 -6.18 12.52
N ALA A 61 -22.32 -6.82 12.12
CA ALA A 61 -21.13 -6.87 12.96
C ALA A 61 -20.42 -5.50 12.92
N THR A 62 -19.94 -5.01 14.06
CA THR A 62 -19.13 -3.79 14.11
C THR A 62 -17.94 -3.93 13.16
N ALA A 63 -17.87 -3.04 12.16
CA ALA A 63 -16.76 -3.02 11.22
C ALA A 63 -15.44 -2.89 11.99
N ILE A 64 -14.57 -3.89 11.87
CA ILE A 64 -13.23 -3.83 12.47
C ILE A 64 -12.47 -2.74 11.73
N LYS A 65 -12.27 -1.58 12.38
CA LYS A 65 -11.43 -0.52 11.85
C LYS A 65 -10.01 -1.06 11.70
N SER A 66 -9.54 -1.15 10.46
CA SER A 66 -8.22 -1.71 10.11
C SER A 66 -7.15 -0.62 10.01
N ASN A 67 -7.53 0.64 10.22
CA ASN A 67 -6.65 1.80 10.12
C ASN A 67 -6.02 2.09 11.47
N LEU A 68 -4.69 2.22 11.49
CA LEU A 68 -3.93 2.67 12.67
C LEU A 68 -3.98 4.20 12.86
N TRP A 69 -4.40 4.92 11.82
CA TRP A 69 -4.41 6.38 11.73
C TRP A 69 -5.81 6.92 11.44
N LYS A 70 -6.04 8.18 11.82
CA LYS A 70 -7.28 8.88 11.46
C LYS A 70 -7.34 9.06 9.94
N GLU A 71 -8.46 8.69 9.35
CA GLU A 71 -8.70 8.86 7.91
C GLU A 71 -8.78 10.34 7.54
N GLU A 72 -8.14 10.72 6.42
CA GLU A 72 -8.22 12.05 5.86
C GLU A 72 -9.25 12.09 4.72
N GLY A 73 -10.40 12.72 4.96
CA GLY A 73 -11.50 12.78 3.98
C GLY A 73 -11.21 13.67 2.77
N SER A 74 -10.28 14.62 2.89
CA SER A 74 -9.97 15.61 1.85
C SER A 74 -9.49 14.97 0.53
N CYS A 75 -8.91 13.78 0.61
CA CYS A 75 -8.46 13.02 -0.55
C CYS A 75 -9.63 12.40 -1.33
N LEU A 76 -10.70 11.99 -0.63
CA LEU A 76 -11.88 11.42 -1.25
C LEU A 76 -12.65 12.50 -2.03
N GLU A 77 -12.77 13.70 -1.47
CA GLU A 77 -13.38 14.84 -2.17
C GLU A 77 -12.64 15.16 -3.48
N TRP A 78 -11.30 15.16 -3.47
CA TRP A 78 -10.51 15.36 -4.68
C TRP A 78 -10.71 14.25 -5.72
N LEU A 79 -10.89 13.00 -5.27
CA LEU A 79 -11.19 11.86 -6.14
C LEU A 79 -12.56 12.01 -6.81
N ASP A 80 -13.57 12.44 -6.06
CA ASP A 80 -14.92 12.66 -6.57
C ASP A 80 -14.94 13.76 -7.66
N GLU A 81 -14.07 14.77 -7.55
CA GLU A 81 -13.89 15.83 -8.55
C GLU A 81 -13.28 15.35 -9.88
N GLN A 82 -12.57 14.21 -9.90
CA GLN A 82 -11.95 13.70 -11.13
C GLN A 82 -12.98 13.07 -12.10
N GLY A 83 -14.19 12.74 -11.65
CA GLY A 83 -15.21 12.07 -12.47
C GLY A 83 -14.75 10.70 -12.98
N GLU A 84 -14.95 10.40 -14.26
CA GLU A 84 -14.50 9.15 -14.91
C GLU A 84 -13.03 9.22 -15.38
N ALA A 85 -12.28 10.27 -15.03
CA ALA A 85 -10.91 10.43 -15.47
C ALA A 85 -9.98 9.39 -14.84
N LEU A 86 -9.04 8.89 -15.66
CA LEU A 86 -7.95 8.06 -15.17
C LEU A 86 -6.94 8.93 -14.42
N PHE A 87 -6.69 8.60 -13.16
CA PHE A 87 -5.68 9.23 -12.32
C PHE A 87 -4.68 8.19 -11.79
N VAL A 88 -3.51 8.65 -11.39
CA VAL A 88 -2.47 7.80 -10.81
C VAL A 88 -2.52 7.90 -9.30
N TYR A 89 -2.71 6.77 -8.61
CA TYR A 89 -2.51 6.68 -7.17
C TYR A 89 -1.07 6.24 -6.85
N VAL A 90 -0.38 7.02 -6.01
CA VAL A 90 0.98 6.72 -5.58
C VAL A 90 1.02 6.61 -4.06
N ASN A 91 1.44 5.45 -3.56
CA ASN A 91 1.71 5.22 -2.15
C ASN A 91 2.82 4.16 -1.98
N PHE A 92 3.82 4.47 -1.17
CA PHE A 92 4.95 3.57 -0.89
C PHE A 92 4.75 2.71 0.37
N GLY A 93 3.54 2.70 0.93
CA GLY A 93 3.20 2.00 2.17
C GLY A 93 3.84 2.65 3.40
N SER A 94 3.68 2.01 4.55
CA SER A 94 4.07 2.55 5.87
C SER A 94 5.51 2.28 6.30
N ILE A 95 6.31 1.56 5.51
CA ILE A 95 7.65 1.10 5.90
C ILE A 95 8.74 1.63 4.96
N THR A 96 8.42 1.78 3.68
CA THR A 96 9.41 2.15 2.66
C THR A 96 9.92 3.57 2.91
N VAL A 97 11.24 3.72 2.85
CA VAL A 97 11.92 5.02 2.88
C VAL A 97 12.79 5.16 1.63
N MET A 98 12.92 6.39 1.13
CA MET A 98 13.72 6.72 -0.04
C MET A 98 14.71 7.85 0.26
N SER A 99 15.69 8.04 -0.62
CA SER A 99 16.58 9.20 -0.56
C SER A 99 15.89 10.45 -1.07
N ARG A 100 16.43 11.62 -0.72
CA ARG A 100 15.95 12.89 -1.27
C ARG A 100 16.04 12.92 -2.80
N GLN A 101 17.11 12.38 -3.36
CA GLN A 101 17.29 12.26 -4.81
C GLN A 101 16.18 11.41 -5.45
N GLN A 102 15.84 10.26 -4.85
CA GLN A 102 14.76 9.41 -5.35
C GLN A 102 13.40 10.12 -5.32
N LEU A 103 13.11 10.89 -4.27
CA LEU A 103 11.90 11.71 -4.20
C LEU A 103 11.83 12.72 -5.35
N VAL A 104 12.93 13.43 -5.60
CA VAL A 104 13.03 14.45 -6.65
C VAL A 104 12.87 13.84 -8.04
N GLU A 105 13.58 12.76 -8.32
CA GLU A 105 13.47 12.05 -9.60
C GLU A 105 12.06 11.50 -9.82
N PHE A 106 11.45 10.93 -8.79
CA PHE A 106 10.08 10.43 -8.87
C PHE A 106 9.08 11.57 -9.11
N ALA A 107 9.24 12.71 -8.42
CA ALA A 107 8.40 13.89 -8.60
C ALA A 107 8.45 14.39 -10.05
N TRP A 108 9.65 14.57 -10.62
CA TRP A 108 9.78 15.00 -12.01
C TRP A 108 9.31 13.95 -13.01
N GLY A 109 9.55 12.67 -12.73
CA GLY A 109 8.97 11.58 -13.50
C GLY A 109 7.44 11.65 -13.54
N LEU A 110 6.79 11.91 -12.41
CA LEU A 110 5.35 12.03 -12.30
C LEU A 110 4.81 13.29 -13.02
N ALA A 111 5.47 14.44 -12.85
CA ALA A 111 5.12 15.67 -13.54
C ALA A 111 5.12 15.47 -15.07
N ASN A 112 6.15 14.82 -15.62
CA ASN A 112 6.30 14.65 -17.06
C ASN A 112 5.25 13.73 -17.72
N ARG A 113 4.49 12.94 -16.95
CA ARG A 113 3.46 12.04 -17.51
C ARG A 113 2.14 12.73 -17.80
N ASN A 114 1.95 13.97 -17.34
CA ASN A 114 0.77 14.81 -17.57
C ASN A 114 -0.60 14.15 -17.24
N TYR A 115 -0.61 13.18 -16.32
CA TYR A 115 -1.84 12.63 -15.74
C TYR A 115 -2.18 13.34 -14.43
N PRO A 116 -3.47 13.39 -14.05
CA PRO A 116 -3.87 13.67 -12.68
C PRO A 116 -3.30 12.61 -11.73
N PHE A 117 -2.92 13.00 -10.52
CA PHE A 117 -2.38 12.07 -9.54
C PHE A 117 -2.73 12.43 -8.09
N LEU A 118 -2.88 11.39 -7.27
CA LEU A 118 -2.91 11.47 -5.82
C LEU A 118 -1.67 10.78 -5.27
N TRP A 119 -0.79 11.52 -4.63
CA TRP A 119 0.44 10.99 -4.04
C TRP A 119 0.44 11.15 -2.51
N VAL A 120 0.42 10.00 -1.83
CA VAL A 120 0.60 9.92 -0.37
C VAL A 120 2.10 10.04 -0.05
N ILE A 121 2.48 11.17 0.55
CA ILE A 121 3.83 11.48 0.99
C ILE A 121 3.85 11.54 2.53
N ARG A 122 4.32 10.45 3.12
CA ARG A 122 4.46 10.35 4.58
C ARG A 122 5.60 11.27 5.06
N PRO A 123 5.52 11.87 6.26
CA PRO A 123 6.57 12.74 6.78
C PRO A 123 7.94 12.06 6.90
N ASP A 124 7.94 10.75 7.13
CA ASP A 124 9.12 9.89 7.28
C ASP A 124 9.55 9.20 5.97
N LEU A 125 8.95 9.54 4.83
CA LEU A 125 9.26 8.90 3.55
C LEU A 125 10.72 9.15 3.11
N VAL A 126 11.29 10.30 3.45
CA VAL A 126 12.70 10.60 3.17
C VAL A 126 13.55 10.40 4.42
N LYS A 127 14.62 9.62 4.28
CA LYS A 127 15.48 9.28 5.41
C LYS A 127 16.18 10.52 5.98
N GLY A 128 15.77 10.94 7.18
CA GLY A 128 16.45 11.99 7.95
C GLY A 128 16.26 13.41 7.41
N GLU A 129 15.33 13.60 6.47
CA GLU A 129 15.01 14.90 5.86
C GLU A 129 13.49 15.05 5.72
N ALA A 130 13.04 16.28 5.46
CA ALA A 130 11.63 16.52 5.13
C ALA A 130 11.27 15.87 3.79
N ALA A 131 10.17 15.11 3.78
CA ALA A 131 9.58 14.52 2.58
C ALA A 131 8.77 15.55 1.78
N LEU A 132 9.43 16.59 1.29
CA LEU A 132 8.80 17.64 0.48
C LEU A 132 9.35 17.61 -0.95
N PRO A 133 8.48 17.44 -1.96
CA PRO A 133 8.87 17.62 -3.36
C PRO A 133 9.41 19.04 -3.62
N PRO A 134 10.17 19.25 -4.71
CA PRO A 134 10.63 20.58 -5.12
C PRO A 134 9.46 21.58 -5.27
N PRO A 135 9.61 22.86 -4.87
CA PRO A 135 8.57 23.87 -5.07
C PRO A 135 8.15 24.02 -6.54
N GLU A 136 9.09 23.85 -7.47
CA GLU A 136 8.85 23.92 -8.91
C GLU A 136 7.92 22.79 -9.37
N PHE A 137 8.03 21.60 -8.78
CA PHE A 137 7.11 20.49 -9.03
C PHE A 137 5.70 20.82 -8.56
N LEU A 138 5.55 21.45 -7.39
CA LEU A 138 4.24 21.86 -6.86
C LEU A 138 3.58 22.91 -7.76
N ALA A 139 4.36 23.83 -8.31
CA ALA A 139 3.87 24.82 -9.26
C ALA A 139 3.45 24.17 -10.59
N GLU A 140 4.29 23.29 -11.14
CA GLU A 140 4.06 22.59 -12.41
C GLU A 140 2.86 21.64 -12.39
N THR A 141 2.52 21.10 -11.22
CA THR A 141 1.45 20.09 -11.08
C THR A 141 0.21 20.60 -10.36
N ARG A 142 0.11 21.92 -10.11
CA ARG A 142 -0.92 22.52 -9.25
C ARG A 142 -2.36 22.18 -9.66
N ASP A 143 -2.62 22.05 -10.95
CA ASP A 143 -3.94 21.82 -11.54
C ASP A 143 -4.33 20.34 -11.63
N ARG A 144 -3.37 19.42 -11.40
CA ARG A 144 -3.56 17.98 -11.62
C ARG A 144 -3.00 17.09 -10.52
N GLY A 145 -2.29 17.65 -9.55
CA GLY A 145 -1.66 16.92 -8.46
C GLY A 145 -2.33 17.17 -7.11
N ARG A 146 -2.61 16.09 -6.38
CA ARG A 146 -2.97 16.13 -4.96
C ARG A 146 -1.91 15.42 -4.13
N LEU A 147 -1.38 16.12 -3.13
CA LEU A 147 -0.51 15.54 -2.11
C LEU A 147 -1.32 15.30 -0.83
N ALA A 148 -1.05 14.17 -0.18
CA ALA A 148 -1.67 13.74 1.08
C ALA A 148 -0.63 13.11 2.00
N SER A 149 -0.95 12.94 3.29
CA SER A 149 -0.03 12.33 4.28
C SER A 149 -0.56 11.04 4.88
#